data_AF-A0A928Q9Z0-F1
#
_entry.id   AF-A0A928Q9Z0-F1
#
_cell.length_a   1.000
_cell.length_b   1.000
_cell.length_c   1.000
_cell.angle_alpha   90.00
_cell.angle_beta   90.00
_cell.angle_gamma   90.00
#
_symmetry.space_group_name_H-M   'P 1'
#
loop_
_entity.id
_entity.type
_entity.pdbx_description
1 polymer ?
#
loop_
_entity_poly.entity_id
_entity_poly.type
_entity_poly.pdbx_seq_one_letter_code
_entity_poly.pdbx_strand_id
1 'polypeptide(L)'
;MAKKIKFPLKMKNGAEVRTLDELKENFDLESVLGYFADGRLTTWLADRYYDDKAMTVSALSVDTTDLNAKLCNILEVDYQSEEDSTDLKSIQRRNEKSRILSAFTDDKEILSNIDIVAMNQNELFDILDKNPERVFLFGEKFKIPFNKKNVCYIGLNNPFVILEKEKLVYEYNKADIIFKNVRFDEQATKYLSKGEALYINNNFDEAIPYIEIESENNDPRALYMLAMAYKNGSGVEADLNKCYELLNCANGLGEPLSMMNYAYHCCKYDFEKREIFSEYAEKLKDLADSGDILAKFEYGDYLCNYSYDNKESGVSYIKEAAVLGFVPAKFSLGNLYYKGLGVDFNKDKAYEWYEKAALQGYAPAQHRLGEWFESDVVTQDKEKSIEWYKKAALQGYVASQYKMGLFIYWMRMNDIFDNIFNNINAINHTLKCGVGFNENELNALEWFEKAANQGHREAQYMTGLLYKENKNASLAISWFVQAAKQEHVESMYQLGLIYENGYYGVLQNKSLSRRWYKSAAKYGHKEAKKKTGILGILDL
;
A
#
# COMPACT_ATOMS: atom_id res chain seq x y z
N MET A 1 -28.28 -32.62 2.32
CA MET A 1 -28.34 -32.92 0.87
C MET A 1 -29.38 -32.04 0.20
N ALA A 2 -28.96 -30.97 -0.48
CA ALA A 2 -29.76 -30.33 -1.53
C ALA A 2 -28.87 -29.36 -2.33
N LYS A 3 -27.77 -29.86 -2.92
CA LYS A 3 -27.45 -29.35 -4.26
C LYS A 3 -28.67 -29.72 -5.10
N LYS A 4 -29.41 -28.71 -5.56
CA LYS A 4 -30.66 -28.87 -6.32
C LYS A 4 -30.47 -29.93 -7.41
N ILE A 5 -31.14 -31.07 -7.27
CA ILE A 5 -31.26 -32.03 -8.37
C ILE A 5 -31.94 -31.27 -9.51
N LYS A 6 -31.23 -31.07 -10.62
CA LYS A 6 -31.79 -30.40 -11.80
C LYS A 6 -32.37 -31.47 -12.73
N PHE A 7 -33.62 -31.28 -13.10
CA PHE A 7 -34.34 -32.08 -14.07
C PHE A 7 -34.27 -31.45 -15.47
N PRO A 8 -34.38 -32.25 -16.55
CA PRO A 8 -34.67 -33.68 -16.56
C PRO A 8 -33.42 -34.58 -16.37
N LEU A 9 -33.59 -35.71 -15.69
CA LEU A 9 -32.60 -36.77 -15.54
C LEU A 9 -32.82 -37.81 -16.65
N LYS A 10 -31.76 -38.15 -17.39
CA LYS A 10 -31.79 -39.21 -18.41
C LYS A 10 -31.37 -40.54 -17.80
N MET A 11 -32.27 -41.51 -17.86
CA MET A 11 -32.04 -42.88 -17.41
C MET A 11 -31.40 -43.71 -18.53
N LYS A 12 -30.63 -44.75 -18.19
CA LYS A 12 -29.98 -45.64 -19.19
C LYS A 12 -30.96 -46.40 -20.08
N ASN A 13 -32.20 -46.60 -19.65
CA ASN A 13 -33.26 -47.22 -20.45
C ASN A 13 -33.92 -46.24 -21.47
N GLY A 14 -33.43 -44.99 -21.54
CA GLY A 14 -33.92 -43.97 -22.45
C GLY A 14 -35.09 -43.14 -21.89
N ALA A 15 -35.56 -43.41 -20.67
CA ALA A 15 -36.59 -42.61 -20.03
C ALA A 15 -36.03 -41.27 -19.50
N GLU A 16 -36.83 -40.21 -19.60
CA GLU A 16 -36.51 -38.90 -19.04
C GLU A 16 -37.40 -38.65 -17.82
N VAL A 17 -36.80 -38.53 -16.64
CA VAL A 17 -37.49 -38.17 -15.40
C VAL A 17 -37.39 -36.66 -15.25
N ARG A 18 -38.51 -35.96 -15.18
CA ARG A 18 -38.59 -34.50 -15.26
C ARG A 18 -38.98 -33.84 -13.95
N THR A 19 -39.46 -34.61 -12.97
CA THR A 19 -39.89 -34.09 -11.67
C THR A 19 -39.44 -34.98 -10.51
N LEU A 20 -39.48 -34.41 -9.31
CA LEU A 20 -39.15 -35.11 -8.07
C LEU A 20 -40.17 -36.20 -7.73
N ASP A 21 -41.43 -36.03 -8.14
CA ASP A 21 -42.49 -36.99 -7.86
C ASP A 21 -42.41 -38.22 -8.80
N GLU A 22 -42.03 -38.02 -10.07
CA GLU A 22 -41.71 -39.13 -10.99
C GLU A 22 -40.51 -39.98 -10.51
N LEU A 23 -39.59 -39.37 -9.76
CA LEU A 23 -38.47 -40.08 -9.13
C LEU A 23 -38.94 -40.93 -7.92
N LYS A 24 -39.90 -40.42 -7.14
CA LYS A 24 -40.49 -41.09 -5.97
C LYS A 24 -41.45 -42.23 -6.33
N GLU A 25 -42.14 -42.15 -7.47
CA GLU A 25 -43.02 -43.25 -7.93
C GLU A 25 -42.21 -44.48 -8.38
N ASN A 26 -41.00 -44.26 -8.91
CA ASN A 26 -40.11 -45.35 -9.33
C ASN A 26 -39.27 -45.93 -8.18
N PHE A 27 -39.15 -45.22 -7.05
CA PHE A 27 -38.37 -45.63 -5.88
C PHE A 27 -39.03 -45.13 -4.59
N ASP A 28 -39.28 -46.02 -3.63
CA ASP A 28 -39.80 -45.67 -2.30
C ASP A 28 -38.73 -44.93 -1.45
N LEU A 29 -38.57 -43.64 -1.75
CA LEU A 29 -37.60 -42.73 -1.15
C LEU A 29 -37.96 -42.37 0.30
N GLU A 30 -39.23 -42.39 0.67
CA GLU A 30 -39.67 -42.07 2.03
C GLU A 30 -39.25 -43.16 3.02
N SER A 31 -39.36 -44.43 2.62
CA SER A 31 -38.83 -45.54 3.42
C SER A 31 -37.32 -45.42 3.62
N VAL A 32 -36.56 -45.10 2.56
CA VAL A 32 -35.10 -44.99 2.66
C VAL A 32 -34.67 -43.82 3.56
N LEU A 33 -35.33 -42.67 3.48
CA LEU A 33 -35.02 -41.50 4.29
C LEU A 33 -35.47 -41.64 5.77
N GLY A 34 -36.57 -42.35 6.02
CA GLY A 34 -37.09 -42.60 7.38
C GLY A 34 -36.16 -43.43 8.26
N TYR A 35 -35.48 -44.43 7.70
CA TYR A 35 -34.52 -45.26 8.45
C TYR A 35 -33.14 -44.59 8.68
N PHE A 36 -32.88 -43.45 8.02
CA PHE A 36 -31.64 -42.67 8.16
C PHE A 36 -31.61 -41.77 9.41
N ALA A 37 -32.77 -41.40 9.96
CA ALA A 37 -32.83 -40.44 11.07
C ALA A 37 -32.50 -41.06 12.45
N ASP A 38 -32.62 -42.38 12.61
CA ASP A 38 -32.58 -43.04 13.93
C ASP A 38 -31.51 -44.14 14.05
N GLY A 39 -30.53 -44.16 13.15
CA GLY A 39 -29.37 -45.06 13.24
C GLY A 39 -29.65 -46.55 13.01
N ARG A 40 -30.85 -46.93 12.50
CA ARG A 40 -31.26 -48.33 12.26
C ARG A 40 -31.14 -48.79 10.80
N LEU A 41 -30.38 -48.07 9.98
CA LEU A 41 -30.19 -48.41 8.56
C LEU A 41 -29.57 -49.81 8.36
N THR A 42 -28.67 -50.21 9.27
CA THR A 42 -28.02 -51.53 9.26
C THR A 42 -29.00 -52.67 9.51
N THR A 43 -30.00 -52.49 10.37
CA THR A 43 -31.02 -53.51 10.69
C THR A 43 -31.99 -53.72 9.52
N TRP A 44 -32.43 -52.63 8.87
CA TRP A 44 -33.33 -52.70 7.71
C TRP A 44 -32.69 -53.36 6.48
N LEU A 45 -31.40 -53.07 6.23
CA LEU A 45 -30.65 -53.68 5.14
C LEU A 45 -30.36 -55.18 5.40
N ALA A 46 -30.08 -55.56 6.66
CA ALA A 46 -29.84 -56.95 7.04
C ALA A 46 -31.09 -57.83 6.96
N ASP A 47 -32.27 -57.31 7.34
CA ASP A 47 -33.54 -58.05 7.26
C ASP A 47 -34.00 -58.29 5.82
N ARG A 48 -33.60 -57.42 4.87
CA ARG A 48 -34.09 -57.43 3.48
C ARG A 48 -33.12 -58.04 2.48
N TYR A 49 -31.83 -58.05 2.79
CA TYR A 49 -30.78 -58.62 1.96
C TYR A 49 -29.92 -59.54 2.83
N TYR A 50 -30.26 -60.83 2.84
CA TYR A 50 -29.33 -61.83 3.38
C TYR A 50 -28.04 -61.83 2.54
N ASP A 51 -26.92 -61.93 3.27
CA ASP A 51 -25.52 -62.13 2.84
C ASP A 51 -24.62 -60.93 2.49
N ASP A 52 -23.45 -60.96 3.17
CA ASP A 52 -22.16 -60.29 3.02
C ASP A 52 -22.06 -58.75 2.91
N LYS A 53 -23.13 -58.02 2.54
CA LYS A 53 -23.06 -56.54 2.41
C LYS A 53 -23.34 -55.78 3.72
N ALA A 54 -24.01 -56.40 4.69
CA ALA A 54 -24.34 -55.76 5.95
C ALA A 54 -23.11 -55.48 6.84
N MET A 55 -22.08 -56.35 6.80
CA MET A 55 -20.83 -56.14 7.53
C MET A 55 -20.03 -54.94 6.99
N THR A 56 -20.05 -54.71 5.68
CA THR A 56 -19.38 -53.58 5.01
C THR A 56 -20.01 -52.23 5.39
N VAL A 57 -21.31 -52.20 5.70
CA VAL A 57 -22.03 -50.99 6.09
C VAL A 57 -21.74 -50.56 7.53
N SER A 58 -21.43 -51.50 8.44
CA SER A 58 -20.95 -51.11 9.79
C SER A 58 -19.61 -50.37 9.74
N ALA A 59 -18.76 -50.71 8.77
CA ALA A 59 -17.48 -50.05 8.50
C ALA A 59 -17.63 -48.65 7.84
N LEU A 60 -18.82 -48.30 7.35
CA LEU A 60 -19.12 -47.04 6.64
C LEU A 60 -19.66 -45.92 7.54
N SER A 61 -19.67 -46.11 8.87
CA SER A 61 -20.05 -45.08 9.84
C SER A 61 -18.92 -44.09 10.18
N VAL A 62 -17.80 -44.16 9.48
CA VAL A 62 -16.63 -43.28 9.64
C VAL A 62 -16.28 -42.70 8.27
N ASP A 63 -16.33 -41.37 8.17
CA ASP A 63 -16.11 -40.50 7.00
C ASP A 63 -17.27 -40.29 5.98
N THR A 64 -17.71 -39.03 5.90
CA THR A 64 -18.89 -38.55 5.17
C THR A 64 -18.62 -38.11 3.72
N THR A 65 -17.36 -38.09 3.27
CA THR A 65 -16.98 -37.70 1.90
C THR A 65 -17.35 -38.77 0.87
N ASP A 66 -17.31 -40.05 1.24
CA ASP A 66 -17.60 -41.17 0.33
C ASP A 66 -19.10 -41.54 0.27
N LEU A 67 -19.93 -40.93 1.14
CA LEU A 67 -21.37 -41.18 1.20
C LEU A 67 -22.09 -40.67 -0.06
N ASN A 68 -21.70 -39.49 -0.56
CA ASN A 68 -22.31 -38.89 -1.76
C ASN A 68 -21.91 -39.64 -3.04
N ALA A 69 -20.65 -40.06 -3.16
CA ALA A 69 -20.16 -40.84 -4.30
C ALA A 69 -20.81 -42.24 -4.37
N LYS A 70 -21.01 -42.90 -3.22
CA LYS A 70 -21.69 -44.19 -3.15
C LYS A 70 -23.21 -44.09 -3.34
N LEU A 71 -23.87 -43.01 -2.90
CA LEU A 71 -25.27 -42.73 -3.23
C LEU A 71 -25.47 -42.49 -4.73
N CYS A 72 -24.57 -41.75 -5.35
CA CYS A 72 -24.52 -41.56 -6.80
C CYS A 72 -24.38 -42.90 -7.54
N ASN A 73 -23.54 -43.83 -7.06
CA ASN A 73 -23.43 -45.18 -7.64
C ASN A 73 -24.65 -46.07 -7.40
N ILE A 74 -25.27 -46.02 -6.21
CA ILE A 74 -26.49 -46.80 -5.89
C ILE A 74 -27.71 -46.28 -6.67
N LEU A 75 -27.76 -44.97 -6.94
CA LEU A 75 -28.80 -44.30 -7.72
C LEU A 75 -28.46 -44.24 -9.23
N GLU A 76 -27.32 -44.77 -9.63
CA GLU A 76 -26.77 -44.78 -11.00
C GLU A 76 -26.67 -43.40 -11.69
N VAL A 77 -26.09 -42.40 -10.98
CA VAL A 77 -25.87 -41.02 -11.45
C VAL A 77 -24.38 -40.63 -11.32
N ASP A 78 -23.77 -40.02 -12.34
CA ASP A 78 -22.34 -39.63 -12.31
C ASP A 78 -22.05 -38.39 -11.43
N TYR A 79 -20.95 -38.44 -10.66
CA TYR A 79 -20.49 -37.40 -9.72
C TYR A 79 -19.18 -36.75 -10.18
N GLN A 80 -19.08 -35.42 -10.16
CA GLN A 80 -17.81 -34.69 -10.26
C GLN A 80 -17.66 -33.72 -9.08
N SER A 81 -16.58 -33.84 -8.31
CA SER A 81 -16.18 -32.87 -7.28
C SER A 81 -14.68 -32.56 -7.39
N GLU A 82 -14.34 -31.28 -7.30
CA GLU A 82 -12.99 -30.85 -6.91
C GLU A 82 -12.99 -30.55 -5.40
N GLU A 83 -11.95 -31.02 -4.71
CA GLU A 83 -11.72 -30.94 -3.26
C GLU A 83 -10.94 -29.68 -2.88
N ASP A 84 -11.29 -29.03 -1.77
CA ASP A 84 -10.35 -28.17 -1.02
C ASP A 84 -10.67 -28.18 0.49
N SER A 85 -9.65 -28.48 1.31
CA SER A 85 -9.76 -28.74 2.76
C SER A 85 -10.11 -27.50 3.62
N THR A 86 -10.06 -26.30 3.04
CA THR A 86 -10.60 -25.06 3.64
C THR A 86 -12.12 -25.07 3.77
N ASP A 87 -12.81 -25.98 3.06
CA ASP A 87 -14.27 -25.94 2.93
C ASP A 87 -15.00 -26.63 4.09
N LEU A 88 -14.38 -27.55 4.83
CA LEU A 88 -15.09 -28.28 5.91
C LEU A 88 -15.50 -27.36 7.08
N LYS A 89 -14.61 -26.47 7.51
CA LYS A 89 -14.89 -25.53 8.60
C LYS A 89 -15.85 -24.41 8.16
N SER A 90 -15.73 -23.95 6.91
CA SER A 90 -16.66 -22.95 6.34
C SER A 90 -18.06 -23.55 6.18
N ILE A 91 -18.18 -24.79 5.69
CA ILE A 91 -19.44 -25.52 5.55
C ILE A 91 -20.10 -25.75 6.91
N GLN A 92 -19.34 -26.18 7.92
CA GLN A 92 -19.89 -26.36 9.28
C GLN A 92 -20.43 -25.04 9.85
N ARG A 93 -19.64 -23.96 9.75
CA ARG A 93 -20.04 -22.62 10.21
C ARG A 93 -21.28 -22.12 9.45
N ARG A 94 -21.35 -22.35 8.14
CA ARG A 94 -22.50 -22.01 7.30
C ARG A 94 -23.77 -22.75 7.73
N ASN A 95 -23.67 -24.05 7.99
CA ASN A 95 -24.81 -24.85 8.45
C ASN A 95 -25.31 -24.41 9.83
N GLU A 96 -24.40 -24.09 10.74
CA GLU A 96 -24.76 -23.58 12.06
C GLU A 96 -25.46 -22.24 11.97
N LYS A 97 -24.91 -21.30 11.20
CA LYS A 97 -25.57 -20.03 10.90
C LYS A 97 -26.97 -20.26 10.33
N SER A 98 -27.13 -21.24 9.43
CA SER A 98 -28.40 -21.49 8.73
C SER A 98 -29.45 -21.99 9.68
N ARG A 99 -29.07 -22.90 10.59
CA ARG A 99 -29.94 -23.42 11.64
C ARG A 99 -30.41 -22.32 12.59
N ILE A 100 -29.49 -21.43 12.98
CA ILE A 100 -29.83 -20.27 13.83
C ILE A 100 -30.82 -19.39 13.08
N LEU A 101 -30.50 -18.93 11.86
CA LEU A 101 -31.37 -18.02 11.11
C LEU A 101 -32.73 -18.61 10.79
N SER A 102 -32.83 -19.90 10.45
CA SER A 102 -34.12 -20.57 10.19
C SER A 102 -35.03 -20.61 11.42
N ALA A 103 -34.49 -20.44 12.63
CA ALA A 103 -35.30 -20.34 13.84
C ALA A 103 -35.90 -18.94 14.04
N PHE A 104 -35.38 -17.92 13.35
CA PHE A 104 -35.76 -16.51 13.51
C PHE A 104 -36.43 -15.92 12.27
N THR A 105 -36.17 -16.47 11.08
CA THR A 105 -36.74 -16.02 9.82
C THR A 105 -36.88 -17.16 8.81
N ASP A 106 -37.99 -17.17 8.08
CA ASP A 106 -38.23 -18.05 6.93
C ASP A 106 -37.90 -17.36 5.59
N ASP A 107 -37.29 -16.16 5.64
CA ASP A 107 -36.94 -15.40 4.45
C ASP A 107 -35.86 -16.12 3.65
N LYS A 108 -36.24 -16.55 2.44
CA LYS A 108 -35.38 -17.30 1.53
C LYS A 108 -34.17 -16.50 1.06
N GLU A 109 -34.27 -15.17 0.96
CA GLU A 109 -33.17 -14.33 0.54
C GLU A 109 -32.09 -14.28 1.61
N ILE A 110 -32.47 -14.10 2.88
CA ILE A 110 -31.55 -14.11 4.04
C ILE A 110 -30.86 -15.48 4.16
N LEU A 111 -31.64 -16.56 4.08
CA LEU A 111 -31.11 -17.92 4.16
C LEU A 111 -30.19 -18.27 2.98
N SER A 112 -30.44 -17.71 1.79
CA SER A 112 -29.57 -17.90 0.63
C SER A 112 -28.25 -17.13 0.75
N ASN A 113 -28.25 -16.01 1.48
CA ASN A 113 -27.15 -15.07 1.64
C ASN A 113 -26.41 -15.22 2.96
N ILE A 114 -26.30 -16.44 3.45
CA ILE A 114 -25.84 -16.66 4.83
C ILE A 114 -24.37 -16.31 5.10
N ASP A 115 -23.53 -16.30 4.07
CA ASP A 115 -22.12 -15.96 4.20
C ASP A 115 -21.90 -14.45 4.38
N ILE A 116 -22.91 -13.64 4.03
CA ILE A 116 -22.93 -12.18 4.22
C ILE A 116 -23.78 -11.78 5.43
N VAL A 117 -24.12 -12.75 6.29
CA VAL A 117 -24.73 -12.49 7.60
C VAL A 117 -23.63 -12.36 8.65
N ALA A 118 -23.52 -11.17 9.25
CA ALA A 118 -22.67 -10.92 10.39
C ALA A 118 -23.45 -11.22 11.68
N MET A 119 -22.98 -12.20 12.46
CA MET A 119 -23.56 -12.49 13.79
C MET A 119 -22.81 -11.79 14.93
N ASN A 120 -21.65 -11.18 14.64
CA ASN A 120 -20.86 -10.39 15.58
C ASN A 120 -19.98 -9.36 14.84
N GLN A 121 -19.34 -8.46 15.60
CA GLN A 121 -18.57 -7.34 15.05
C GLN A 121 -17.35 -7.77 14.23
N ASN A 122 -16.68 -8.87 14.58
CA ASN A 122 -15.51 -9.36 13.83
C ASN A 122 -15.92 -9.94 12.48
N GLU A 123 -17.01 -10.70 12.45
CA GLU A 123 -17.56 -11.22 11.19
C GLU A 123 -17.99 -10.12 10.22
N LEU A 124 -18.52 -9.02 10.74
CA LEU A 124 -18.87 -7.87 9.93
C LEU A 124 -17.65 -7.35 9.15
N PHE A 125 -16.47 -7.29 9.77
CA PHE A 125 -15.24 -6.86 9.09
C PHE A 125 -14.80 -7.83 8.00
N ASP A 126 -14.74 -9.12 8.32
CA ASP A 126 -14.34 -10.16 7.35
C ASP A 126 -15.27 -10.17 6.11
N ILE A 127 -16.55 -9.85 6.32
CA ILE A 127 -17.54 -9.71 5.24
C ILE A 127 -17.27 -8.43 4.43
N LEU A 128 -17.01 -7.31 5.10
CA LEU A 128 -16.77 -6.01 4.44
C LEU A 128 -15.48 -5.95 3.62
N ASP A 129 -14.44 -6.71 3.99
CA ASP A 129 -13.21 -6.87 3.19
C ASP A 129 -13.48 -7.45 1.80
N LYS A 130 -14.58 -8.20 1.66
CA LYS A 130 -15.02 -8.78 0.38
C LYS A 130 -15.88 -7.84 -0.47
N ASN A 131 -16.07 -6.59 -0.05
CA ASN A 131 -16.86 -5.55 -0.74
C ASN A 131 -18.28 -6.02 -1.18
N PRO A 132 -19.11 -6.53 -0.26
CA PRO A 132 -20.44 -7.05 -0.60
C PRO A 132 -21.41 -5.90 -0.90
N GLU A 133 -22.40 -6.11 -1.76
CA GLU A 133 -23.47 -5.13 -2.00
C GLU A 133 -24.44 -5.02 -0.81
N ARG A 134 -24.64 -6.11 -0.06
CA ARG A 134 -25.57 -6.17 1.09
C ARG A 134 -24.99 -6.98 2.24
N VAL A 135 -25.31 -6.59 3.46
CA VAL A 135 -24.90 -7.29 4.68
C VAL A 135 -26.08 -7.40 5.65
N PHE A 136 -26.34 -8.60 6.14
CA PHE A 136 -27.39 -8.86 7.12
C PHE A 136 -26.79 -8.88 8.54
N LEU A 137 -27.39 -8.14 9.46
CA LEU A 137 -26.90 -7.98 10.83
C LEU A 137 -27.81 -8.74 11.80
N PHE A 138 -27.26 -9.76 12.45
CA PHE A 138 -27.97 -10.57 13.43
C PHE A 138 -27.35 -10.40 14.82
N GLY A 139 -28.06 -9.74 15.74
CA GLY A 139 -27.57 -9.46 17.10
C GLY A 139 -28.07 -8.12 17.64
N GLU A 140 -27.67 -7.79 18.88
CA GLU A 140 -28.26 -6.65 19.61
C GLU A 140 -27.60 -5.30 19.33
N LYS A 141 -26.32 -5.24 18.91
CA LYS A 141 -25.56 -4.01 18.63
C LYS A 141 -24.45 -4.23 17.59
N PHE A 142 -24.41 -3.40 16.55
CA PHE A 142 -23.32 -3.33 15.58
C PHE A 142 -22.86 -1.88 15.40
N LYS A 143 -21.54 -1.69 15.22
CA LYS A 143 -20.95 -0.42 14.78
C LYS A 143 -20.72 -0.49 13.27
N ILE A 144 -21.37 0.40 12.51
CA ILE A 144 -21.35 0.42 11.03
C ILE A 144 -20.34 1.48 10.53
N PRO A 145 -19.40 1.14 9.62
CA PRO A 145 -18.44 2.10 9.07
C PRO A 145 -19.09 3.09 8.09
N PHE A 146 -18.69 4.37 8.18
CA PHE A 146 -19.36 5.50 7.50
C PHE A 146 -19.10 5.57 5.97
N ASN A 147 -18.11 4.85 5.44
CA ASN A 147 -17.62 5.06 4.06
C ASN A 147 -17.85 3.99 3.02
N LYS A 148 -18.50 2.87 3.34
CA LYS A 148 -18.89 1.91 2.31
C LYS A 148 -20.09 2.47 1.54
N LYS A 149 -19.83 3.27 0.49
CA LYS A 149 -20.83 4.09 -0.23
C LYS A 149 -21.95 3.27 -0.90
N ASN A 150 -21.75 1.97 -1.11
CA ASN A 150 -22.66 1.10 -1.88
C ASN A 150 -23.05 -0.18 -1.12
N VAL A 151 -23.02 -0.19 0.22
CA VAL A 151 -23.32 -1.39 1.01
C VAL A 151 -24.60 -1.17 1.81
N CYS A 152 -25.63 -1.98 1.52
CA CYS A 152 -26.89 -1.94 2.25
C CYS A 152 -26.81 -2.82 3.50
N TYR A 153 -27.10 -2.25 4.67
CA TYR A 153 -27.15 -2.98 5.94
C TYR A 153 -28.58 -3.29 6.32
N ILE A 154 -28.87 -4.54 6.67
CA ILE A 154 -30.23 -5.01 6.98
C ILE A 154 -30.23 -5.68 8.35
N GLY A 155 -30.90 -5.07 9.34
CA GLY A 155 -31.06 -5.65 10.68
C GLY A 155 -32.13 -6.74 10.69
N LEU A 156 -31.80 -7.92 11.25
CA LEU A 156 -32.70 -9.08 11.30
C LEU A 156 -33.61 -9.13 12.55
N ASN A 157 -33.37 -8.29 13.56
CA ASN A 157 -34.21 -8.14 14.75
C ASN A 157 -34.96 -6.79 14.67
N ASN A 158 -36.29 -6.82 14.48
CA ASN A 158 -37.16 -5.67 14.13
C ASN A 158 -37.03 -4.41 15.04
N PRO A 159 -37.27 -3.17 14.52
CA PRO A 159 -37.55 -2.80 13.13
C PRO A 159 -36.35 -2.16 12.41
N PHE A 160 -36.37 -2.34 11.09
CA PHE A 160 -35.45 -1.94 10.03
C PHE A 160 -34.72 -0.60 10.19
N VAL A 161 -33.43 -0.60 9.81
CA VAL A 161 -32.71 0.60 9.35
C VAL A 161 -32.18 0.30 7.94
N ILE A 162 -32.79 0.91 6.93
CA ILE A 162 -32.25 1.01 5.58
C ILE A 162 -31.43 2.30 5.52
N LEU A 163 -30.16 2.21 5.15
CA LEU A 163 -29.28 3.36 4.92
C LEU A 163 -28.70 3.26 3.51
N GLU A 164 -29.38 3.86 2.55
CA GLU A 164 -28.79 4.18 1.25
C GLU A 164 -28.18 5.58 1.33
N LYS A 165 -26.90 5.71 0.97
CA LYS A 165 -26.29 7.02 0.75
C LYS A 165 -27.08 7.70 -0.36
N GLU A 166 -27.75 8.80 0.02
CA GLU A 166 -28.58 9.73 -0.76
C GLU A 166 -30.12 9.62 -0.65
N LYS A 167 -30.71 8.58 -0.03
CA LYS A 167 -32.14 8.62 0.37
C LYS A 167 -32.42 7.80 1.63
N LEU A 168 -32.77 8.50 2.71
CA LEU A 168 -33.61 7.93 3.78
C LEU A 168 -34.99 7.64 3.18
N VAL A 169 -35.21 6.44 2.67
CA VAL A 169 -36.55 6.03 2.21
C VAL A 169 -37.38 5.67 3.45
N TYR A 170 -38.17 6.64 3.91
CA TYR A 170 -39.35 6.38 4.73
C TYR A 170 -40.29 5.45 3.97
N GLU A 171 -40.61 4.28 4.54
CA GLU A 171 -41.98 3.78 4.71
C GLU A 171 -41.97 2.35 5.25
N TYR A 172 -42.18 2.19 6.56
CA TYR A 172 -42.97 1.08 7.11
C TYR A 172 -43.51 1.55 8.47
N ASN A 173 -44.68 2.20 8.43
CA ASN A 173 -45.38 2.66 9.62
C ASN A 173 -46.30 1.54 10.14
N LYS A 174 -46.02 1.04 11.35
CA LYS A 174 -47.07 0.75 12.33
C LYS A 174 -46.49 0.60 13.75
N ALA A 175 -46.91 1.56 14.58
CA ALA A 175 -46.89 1.59 16.04
C ALA A 175 -45.52 1.68 16.75
N ASP A 176 -45.29 2.83 17.38
CA ASP A 176 -44.42 3.09 18.53
C ASP A 176 -42.98 2.54 18.47
N ILE A 177 -42.13 3.19 17.67
CA ILE A 177 -40.69 2.92 17.62
C ILE A 177 -39.94 3.83 18.61
N ILE A 178 -39.40 3.24 19.67
CA ILE A 178 -38.21 3.76 20.36
C ILE A 178 -37.00 3.19 19.63
N PHE A 179 -36.19 4.04 19.00
CA PHE A 179 -34.91 3.65 18.41
C PHE A 179 -33.95 3.20 19.52
N LYS A 180 -33.78 1.89 19.70
CA LYS A 180 -32.69 1.32 20.53
C LYS A 180 -31.69 0.63 19.62
N ASN A 181 -30.41 0.99 19.83
CA ASN A 181 -29.22 0.28 19.36
C ASN A 181 -28.74 0.47 17.90
N VAL A 182 -28.73 1.71 17.40
CA VAL A 182 -27.77 2.10 16.35
C VAL A 182 -26.99 3.32 16.83
N ARG A 183 -25.69 3.14 17.08
CA ARG A 183 -24.73 4.25 17.22
C ARG A 183 -23.84 4.22 15.98
N PHE A 184 -23.85 5.30 15.22
CA PHE A 184 -22.72 5.60 14.35
C PHE A 184 -21.63 6.19 15.24
N ASP A 185 -20.64 5.38 15.66
CA ASP A 185 -19.30 5.90 15.97
C ASP A 185 -18.22 4.82 16.26
N GLU A 186 -16.97 5.19 15.94
CA GLU A 186 -15.66 4.60 16.28
C GLU A 186 -15.30 3.24 15.65
N GLN A 187 -15.08 3.23 14.34
CA GLN A 187 -14.27 2.21 13.66
C GLN A 187 -13.01 2.80 13.02
N ALA A 188 -13.07 4.10 12.69
CA ALA A 188 -11.93 4.90 12.27
C ALA A 188 -10.74 4.77 13.23
N THR A 189 -11.04 4.72 14.53
CA THR A 189 -10.05 4.62 15.59
C THR A 189 -9.22 3.34 15.56
N LYS A 190 -9.73 2.19 15.09
CA LYS A 190 -8.95 0.93 15.08
C LYS A 190 -8.00 0.85 13.88
N TYR A 191 -8.43 1.26 12.69
CA TYR A 191 -7.58 1.28 11.50
C TYR A 191 -6.55 2.39 11.58
N LEU A 192 -6.94 3.58 12.04
CA LEU A 192 -5.99 4.66 12.28
C LEU A 192 -4.98 4.25 13.36
N SER A 193 -5.41 3.68 14.50
CA SER A 193 -4.46 3.23 15.53
C SER A 193 -3.50 2.16 15.02
N LYS A 194 -3.96 1.22 14.18
CA LYS A 194 -3.11 0.19 13.59
C LYS A 194 -2.15 0.78 12.55
N GLY A 195 -2.69 1.58 11.63
CA GLY A 195 -1.92 2.27 10.60
C GLY A 195 -0.87 3.19 11.21
N GLU A 196 -1.22 3.92 12.26
CA GLU A 196 -0.31 4.79 13.01
C GLU A 196 0.77 4.01 13.74
N ALA A 197 0.43 2.92 14.44
CA ALA A 197 1.43 2.07 15.07
C ALA A 197 2.43 1.50 14.04
N LEU A 198 1.97 1.08 12.87
CA LEU A 198 2.83 0.61 11.78
C LEU A 198 3.67 1.75 11.20
N TYR A 199 3.08 2.93 10.98
CA TYR A 199 3.75 4.13 10.48
C TYR A 199 4.88 4.58 11.39
N ILE A 200 4.62 4.65 12.71
CA ILE A 200 5.62 5.05 13.71
C ILE A 200 6.80 4.08 13.73
N ASN A 201 6.54 2.80 13.49
CA ASN A 201 7.53 1.73 13.42
C ASN A 201 8.18 1.58 12.03
N ASN A 202 8.00 2.55 11.12
CA ASN A 202 8.61 2.54 9.77
C ASN A 202 8.12 1.39 8.87
N ASN A 203 6.97 0.77 9.17
CA ASN A 203 6.35 -0.26 8.33
C ASN A 203 5.30 0.37 7.40
N PHE A 204 5.75 1.24 6.49
CA PHE A 204 4.86 2.04 5.65
C PHE A 204 4.03 1.19 4.68
N ASP A 205 4.60 0.16 4.07
CA ASP A 205 3.89 -0.69 3.11
C ASP A 205 2.63 -1.34 3.73
N GLU A 206 2.72 -1.76 5.00
CA GLU A 206 1.57 -2.28 5.73
C GLU A 206 0.68 -1.17 6.32
N ALA A 207 1.25 -0.01 6.66
CA ALA A 207 0.53 1.11 7.25
C ALA A 207 -0.41 1.80 6.25
N ILE A 208 0.08 2.04 5.02
CA ILE A 208 -0.58 2.89 4.03
C ILE A 208 -1.99 2.42 3.69
N PRO A 209 -2.26 1.12 3.45
CA PRO A 209 -3.64 0.67 3.18
C PRO A 209 -4.62 1.01 4.31
N TYR A 210 -4.19 0.96 5.58
CA TYR A 210 -5.03 1.35 6.71
C TYR A 210 -5.24 2.86 6.79
N ILE A 211 -4.20 3.64 6.48
CA ILE A 211 -4.25 5.10 6.47
C ILE A 211 -5.12 5.60 5.31
N GLU A 212 -5.05 4.99 4.13
CA GLU A 212 -5.85 5.36 2.96
C GLU A 212 -7.35 5.20 3.22
N ILE A 213 -7.75 4.09 3.85
CA ILE A 213 -9.15 3.85 4.25
C ILE A 213 -9.67 5.01 5.13
N GLU A 214 -8.86 5.47 6.08
CA GLU A 214 -9.25 6.56 7.00
C GLU A 214 -9.12 7.94 6.36
N SER A 215 -8.18 8.11 5.45
CA SER A 215 -8.06 9.32 4.63
C SER A 215 -9.31 9.51 3.76
N GLU A 216 -9.87 8.43 3.20
CA GLU A 216 -11.14 8.49 2.47
C GLU A 216 -12.31 8.89 3.38
N ASN A 217 -12.24 8.58 4.69
CA ASN A 217 -13.19 9.02 5.72
C ASN A 217 -13.07 10.52 6.05
N ASN A 218 -12.12 11.24 5.44
CA ASN A 218 -11.72 12.57 5.85
C ASN A 218 -11.27 12.61 7.32
N ASP A 219 -10.60 11.56 7.81
CA ASP A 219 -9.90 11.67 9.08
C ASP A 219 -8.66 12.57 8.89
N PRO A 220 -8.55 13.69 9.62
CA PRO A 220 -7.49 14.65 9.36
C PRO A 220 -6.10 14.13 9.70
N ARG A 221 -5.97 13.26 10.72
CA ARG A 221 -4.70 12.65 11.09
C ARG A 221 -4.25 11.65 10.02
N ALA A 222 -5.18 10.85 9.50
CA ALA A 222 -4.90 9.95 8.37
C ALA A 222 -4.49 10.72 7.11
N LEU A 223 -5.22 11.80 6.77
CA LEU A 223 -4.88 12.69 5.66
C LEU A 223 -3.46 13.27 5.81
N TYR A 224 -3.10 13.72 7.01
CA TYR A 224 -1.76 14.20 7.33
C TYR A 224 -0.69 13.10 7.14
N MET A 225 -0.90 11.91 7.72
CA MET A 225 0.07 10.81 7.61
C MET A 225 0.27 10.38 6.15
N LEU A 226 -0.81 10.30 5.38
CA LEU A 226 -0.78 9.98 3.97
C LEU A 226 -0.06 11.07 3.16
N ALA A 227 -0.30 12.34 3.48
CA ALA A 227 0.43 13.45 2.85
C ALA A 227 1.94 13.35 3.09
N MET A 228 2.36 13.03 4.32
CA MET A 228 3.76 12.83 4.64
C MET A 228 4.36 11.61 3.94
N ALA A 229 3.57 10.55 3.75
CA ALA A 229 3.98 9.39 2.97
C ALA A 229 4.25 9.76 1.50
N TYR A 230 3.33 10.49 0.84
CA TYR A 230 3.52 11.00 -0.52
C TYR A 230 4.67 11.99 -0.63
N LYS A 231 4.91 12.84 0.37
CA LYS A 231 6.07 13.75 0.38
C LYS A 231 7.40 12.99 0.37
N ASN A 232 7.48 11.91 1.14
CA ASN A 232 8.73 11.18 1.37
C ASN A 232 8.89 9.94 0.48
N GLY A 233 7.86 9.56 -0.28
CA GLY A 233 7.82 8.30 -1.02
C GLY A 233 7.85 7.07 -0.10
N SER A 234 7.16 7.14 1.03
CA SER A 234 7.21 6.11 2.08
C SER A 234 5.99 5.18 2.00
N GLY A 235 6.16 3.99 1.44
CA GLY A 235 5.06 3.04 1.17
C GLY A 235 4.14 3.44 0.00
N VAL A 236 4.43 4.57 -0.64
CA VAL A 236 3.78 5.09 -1.84
C VAL A 236 4.82 5.77 -2.72
N GLU A 237 4.54 5.94 -4.02
CA GLU A 237 5.37 6.76 -4.89
C GLU A 237 5.32 8.23 -4.44
N ALA A 238 6.46 8.92 -4.49
CA ALA A 238 6.53 10.31 -4.05
C ALA A 238 5.70 11.24 -4.95
N ASP A 239 4.77 12.00 -4.38
CA ASP A 239 3.92 12.95 -5.10
C ASP A 239 3.68 14.21 -4.25
N LEU A 240 4.38 15.29 -4.59
CA LEU A 240 4.26 16.56 -3.88
C LEU A 240 2.90 17.23 -4.10
N ASN A 241 2.25 17.05 -5.26
CA ASN A 241 0.96 17.66 -5.52
C ASN A 241 -0.11 16.99 -4.65
N LYS A 242 -0.11 15.66 -4.62
CA LYS A 242 -1.04 14.90 -3.77
C LYS A 242 -0.80 15.19 -2.29
N CYS A 243 0.46 15.34 -1.87
CA CYS A 243 0.79 15.84 -0.53
C CYS A 243 0.10 17.18 -0.22
N TYR A 244 0.24 18.19 -1.10
CA TYR A 244 -0.38 19.50 -0.86
C TYR A 244 -1.91 19.46 -0.87
N GLU A 245 -2.52 18.66 -1.74
CA GLU A 245 -3.97 18.46 -1.78
C GLU A 245 -4.51 17.86 -0.47
N LEU A 246 -3.86 16.80 0.03
CA LEU A 246 -4.21 16.14 1.28
C LEU A 246 -4.03 17.08 2.48
N LEU A 247 -2.94 17.84 2.55
CA LEU A 247 -2.72 18.83 3.62
C LEU A 247 -3.77 19.94 3.59
N ASN A 248 -4.17 20.41 2.41
CA ASN A 248 -5.20 21.43 2.28
C ASN A 248 -6.57 20.91 2.76
N CYS A 249 -6.90 19.66 2.43
CA CYS A 249 -8.10 19.00 2.92
C CYS A 249 -8.08 18.85 4.45
N ALA A 250 -6.97 18.33 5.00
CA ALA A 250 -6.79 18.10 6.42
C ALA A 250 -6.85 19.40 7.25
N ASN A 251 -6.26 20.50 6.76
CA ASN A 251 -6.34 21.80 7.41
C ASN A 251 -7.78 22.33 7.55
N GLY A 252 -8.64 22.08 6.55
CA GLY A 252 -10.06 22.45 6.61
C GLY A 252 -10.85 21.75 7.72
N LEU A 253 -10.31 20.67 8.29
CA LEU A 253 -10.94 19.83 9.30
C LEU A 253 -10.43 20.12 10.73
N GLY A 254 -9.42 20.98 10.88
CA GLY A 254 -9.09 21.61 12.17
C GLY A 254 -8.25 20.77 13.15
N GLU A 255 -7.54 19.74 12.70
CA GLU A 255 -6.64 18.96 13.55
C GLU A 255 -5.23 19.61 13.63
N PRO A 256 -4.61 19.69 14.83
CA PRO A 256 -3.37 20.46 15.02
C PRO A 256 -2.16 20.04 14.16
N LEU A 257 -1.91 18.74 13.96
CA LEU A 257 -0.80 18.26 13.11
C LEU A 257 -0.99 18.73 11.66
N SER A 258 -2.21 18.55 11.15
CA SER A 258 -2.65 18.89 9.81
C SER A 258 -2.54 20.38 9.53
N MET A 259 -3.01 21.19 10.49
CA MET A 259 -2.96 22.65 10.45
C MET A 259 -1.52 23.16 10.42
N MET A 260 -0.66 22.65 11.32
CA MET A 260 0.75 23.03 11.35
C MET A 260 1.47 22.64 10.05
N ASN A 261 1.25 21.42 9.56
CA ASN A 261 1.92 20.95 8.35
C ASN A 261 1.44 21.66 7.09
N TYR A 262 0.15 21.98 6.98
CA TYR A 262 -0.35 22.84 5.92
C TYR A 262 0.31 24.22 5.96
N ALA A 263 0.39 24.84 7.14
CA ALA A 263 1.06 26.13 7.29
C ALA A 263 2.52 26.02 6.82
N TYR A 264 3.24 25.01 7.31
CA TYR A 264 4.64 24.74 6.95
C TYR A 264 4.84 24.52 5.45
N HIS A 265 4.00 23.70 4.82
CA HIS A 265 4.26 23.23 3.45
C HIS A 265 3.63 24.11 2.38
N CYS A 266 2.46 24.69 2.65
CA CYS A 266 1.70 25.47 1.69
C CYS A 266 1.85 26.98 1.91
N CYS A 267 2.16 27.43 3.13
CA CYS A 267 2.16 28.86 3.48
C CYS A 267 3.53 29.41 3.93
N LYS A 268 4.63 28.65 3.84
CA LYS A 268 5.97 29.07 4.32
C LYS A 268 6.46 30.43 3.81
N TYR A 269 6.09 30.80 2.58
CA TYR A 269 6.50 32.06 1.96
C TYR A 269 5.43 33.16 2.03
N ASP A 270 4.30 32.86 2.69
CA ASP A 270 3.18 33.78 2.87
C ASP A 270 3.34 34.49 4.22
N PHE A 271 4.04 35.63 4.20
CA PHE A 271 4.39 36.40 5.41
C PHE A 271 3.16 36.91 6.17
N GLU A 272 2.02 37.09 5.50
CA GLU A 272 0.77 37.57 6.11
C GLU A 272 0.13 36.51 7.02
N LYS A 273 0.52 35.22 6.88
CA LYS A 273 -0.03 34.12 7.67
C LYS A 273 0.81 33.73 8.89
N ARG A 274 1.81 34.52 9.27
CA ARG A 274 2.68 34.22 10.44
C ARG A 274 1.91 34.13 11.76
N GLU A 275 0.86 34.91 11.96
CA GLU A 275 0.04 34.86 13.19
C GLU A 275 -0.74 33.54 13.31
N ILE A 276 -1.09 32.91 12.18
CA ILE A 276 -1.76 31.61 12.14
C ILE A 276 -0.81 30.50 12.64
N PHE A 277 0.49 30.60 12.36
CA PHE A 277 1.48 29.63 12.85
C PHE A 277 1.58 29.60 14.38
N SER A 278 1.50 30.75 15.05
CA SER A 278 1.55 30.79 16.52
C SER A 278 0.34 30.11 17.16
N GLU A 279 -0.87 30.34 16.65
CA GLU A 279 -2.08 29.68 17.15
C GLU A 279 -2.01 28.17 16.95
N TYR A 280 -1.53 27.73 15.77
CA TYR A 280 -1.40 26.31 15.46
C TYR A 280 -0.32 25.65 16.31
N ALA A 281 0.78 26.36 16.58
CA ALA A 281 1.86 25.91 17.45
C ALA A 281 1.38 25.68 18.89
N GLU A 282 0.51 26.53 19.42
CA GLU A 282 -0.04 26.35 20.77
C GLU A 282 -0.91 25.09 20.87
N LYS A 283 -1.83 24.88 19.93
CA LYS A 283 -2.66 23.66 19.91
C LYS A 283 -1.81 22.40 19.72
N LEU A 284 -0.77 22.48 18.89
CA LEU A 284 0.16 21.37 18.66
C LEU A 284 1.01 21.08 19.90
N LYS A 285 1.38 22.11 20.66
CA LYS A 285 2.09 21.96 21.94
C LYS A 285 1.27 21.19 22.95
N ASP A 286 0.00 21.54 23.15
CA ASP A 286 -0.88 20.84 24.10
C ASP A 286 -0.99 19.35 23.75
N LEU A 287 -1.09 19.03 22.46
CA LEU A 287 -1.09 17.66 21.97
C LEU A 287 0.26 16.95 22.20
N ALA A 288 1.38 17.63 21.94
CA ALA A 288 2.72 17.10 22.22
C ALA A 288 2.96 16.83 23.71
N ASP A 289 2.45 17.71 24.58
CA ASP A 289 2.53 17.59 26.04
C ASP A 289 1.65 16.44 26.56
N SER A 290 0.56 16.11 25.86
CA SER A 290 -0.27 14.93 26.17
C SER A 290 0.40 13.59 25.92
N GLY A 291 1.57 13.57 25.25
CA GLY A 291 2.33 12.34 24.96
C GLY A 291 2.27 11.87 23.51
N ASP A 292 1.56 12.59 22.64
CA ASP A 292 1.41 12.24 21.22
C ASP A 292 2.76 12.29 20.47
N ILE A 293 3.16 11.15 19.91
CA ILE A 293 4.49 10.96 19.30
C ILE A 293 4.66 11.84 18.06
N LEU A 294 3.65 11.92 17.20
CA LEU A 294 3.70 12.72 15.97
C LEU A 294 3.69 14.22 16.33
N ALA A 295 2.88 14.62 17.32
CA ALA A 295 2.83 16.02 17.76
C ALA A 295 4.15 16.46 18.41
N LYS A 296 4.78 15.59 19.22
CA LYS A 296 6.13 15.86 19.75
C LYS A 296 7.13 16.08 18.63
N PHE A 297 7.13 15.24 17.61
CA PHE A 297 8.03 15.39 16.47
C PHE A 297 7.79 16.70 15.71
N GLU A 298 6.54 16.95 15.29
CA GLU A 298 6.18 18.13 14.50
C GLU A 298 6.39 19.44 15.27
N TYR A 299 6.00 19.48 16.54
CA TYR A 299 6.23 20.65 17.40
C TYR A 299 7.72 20.89 17.62
N GLY A 300 8.47 19.82 17.87
CA GLY A 300 9.91 19.93 18.03
C GLY A 300 10.63 20.39 16.76
N ASP A 301 10.20 19.93 15.58
CA ASP A 301 10.76 20.36 14.29
C ASP A 301 10.46 21.84 14.02
N TYR A 302 9.22 22.26 14.30
CA TYR A 302 8.83 23.67 14.28
C TYR A 302 9.74 24.52 15.18
N LEU A 303 9.95 24.13 16.44
CA LEU A 303 10.81 24.86 17.37
C LEU A 303 12.26 24.93 16.90
N CYS A 304 12.81 23.85 16.35
CA CYS A 304 14.20 23.81 15.91
C CYS A 304 14.46 24.66 14.66
N ASN A 305 13.55 24.60 13.69
CA ASN A 305 13.76 25.16 12.36
C ASN A 305 13.12 26.55 12.15
N TYR A 306 12.09 26.91 12.92
CA TYR A 306 11.26 28.10 12.67
C TYR A 306 11.13 29.03 13.86
N SER A 307 11.17 28.52 15.09
CA SER A 307 11.17 29.39 16.26
C SER A 307 12.51 30.11 16.41
N TYR A 308 12.44 31.41 16.74
CA TYR A 308 13.62 32.21 17.05
C TYR A 308 14.22 31.81 18.41
N ASP A 309 13.37 31.40 19.35
CA ASP A 309 13.74 30.96 20.70
C ASP A 309 13.38 29.48 20.92
N ASN A 310 13.91 28.85 21.98
CA ASN A 310 13.54 27.50 22.43
C ASN A 310 13.94 26.32 21.51
N LYS A 311 15.00 26.46 20.71
CA LYS A 311 15.54 25.35 19.91
C LYS A 311 15.97 24.15 20.78
N GLU A 312 16.48 24.41 21.98
CA GLU A 312 16.81 23.36 22.97
C GLU A 312 15.57 22.55 23.37
N SER A 313 14.45 23.22 23.65
CA SER A 313 13.17 22.56 23.91
C SER A 313 12.70 21.76 22.70
N GLY A 314 12.88 22.28 21.49
CA GLY A 314 12.58 21.56 20.25
C GLY A 314 13.36 20.25 20.13
N VAL A 315 14.65 20.26 20.44
CA VAL A 315 15.48 19.05 20.49
C VAL A 315 14.95 18.07 21.55
N SER A 316 14.49 18.55 22.71
CA SER A 316 13.90 17.68 23.74
C SER A 316 12.69 16.91 23.21
N TYR A 317 11.73 17.58 22.58
CA TYR A 317 10.55 16.92 22.02
C TYR A 317 10.90 15.91 20.91
N ILE A 318 11.83 16.27 20.01
CA ILE A 318 12.30 15.34 18.96
C ILE A 318 12.99 14.12 19.60
N LYS A 319 13.80 14.34 20.64
CA LYS A 319 14.47 13.25 21.36
C LYS A 319 13.46 12.33 22.06
N GLU A 320 12.41 12.87 22.66
CA GLU A 320 11.33 12.07 23.24
C GLU A 320 10.63 11.22 22.17
N ALA A 321 10.23 11.82 21.04
CA ALA A 321 9.64 11.08 19.93
C ALA A 321 10.56 9.97 19.39
N ALA A 322 11.87 10.25 19.29
CA ALA A 322 12.88 9.28 18.87
C ALA A 322 13.02 8.11 19.85
N VAL A 323 12.97 8.38 21.17
CA VAL A 323 13.02 7.35 22.22
C VAL A 323 11.74 6.52 22.24
N LEU A 324 10.58 7.12 21.95
CA LEU A 324 9.29 6.44 21.81
C LEU A 324 9.18 5.59 20.52
N GLY A 325 10.24 5.58 19.70
CA GLY A 325 10.36 4.67 18.56
C GLY A 325 10.22 5.34 17.20
N PHE A 326 9.82 6.61 17.13
CA PHE A 326 9.56 7.27 15.85
C PHE A 326 10.84 7.44 15.03
N VAL A 327 10.93 6.70 13.93
CA VAL A 327 12.17 6.58 13.15
C VAL A 327 12.56 7.89 12.45
N PRO A 328 11.63 8.66 11.86
CA PRO A 328 11.94 10.00 11.34
C PRO A 328 12.52 10.95 12.40
N ALA A 329 12.06 10.88 13.66
CA ALA A 329 12.64 11.68 14.75
C ALA A 329 14.10 11.34 15.04
N LYS A 330 14.50 10.07 14.93
CA LYS A 330 15.91 9.65 15.06
C LYS A 330 16.76 10.30 13.96
N PHE A 331 16.29 10.27 12.73
CA PHE A 331 16.98 10.93 11.61
C PHE A 331 17.06 12.45 11.80
N SER A 332 15.97 13.10 12.20
CA SER A 332 15.98 14.55 12.50
C SER A 332 16.92 14.90 13.64
N LEU A 333 16.97 14.09 14.71
CA LEU A 333 17.91 14.30 15.81
C LEU A 333 19.37 14.22 15.33
N GLY A 334 19.68 13.29 14.40
CA GLY A 334 20.97 13.26 13.73
C GLY A 334 21.28 14.55 12.97
N ASN A 335 20.30 15.10 12.24
CA ASN A 335 20.45 16.39 11.55
C ASN A 335 20.69 17.56 12.52
N LEU A 336 20.04 17.57 13.68
CA LEU A 336 20.21 18.63 14.69
C LEU A 336 21.62 18.61 15.28
N TYR A 337 22.14 17.43 15.64
CA TYR A 337 23.53 17.29 16.09
C TYR A 337 24.55 17.64 14.99
N TYR A 338 24.28 17.27 13.74
CA TYR A 338 25.17 17.60 12.62
C TYR A 338 25.18 19.10 12.28
N LYS A 339 24.10 19.82 12.55
CA LYS A 339 24.00 21.27 12.28
C LYS A 339 24.29 22.14 13.51
N GLY A 340 24.32 21.56 14.71
CA GLY A 340 24.39 22.31 15.96
C GLY A 340 23.13 23.16 16.23
N LEU A 341 21.94 22.65 15.87
CA LEU A 341 20.67 23.37 16.03
C LEU A 341 20.00 22.99 17.35
N GLY A 342 20.03 23.89 18.33
CA GLY A 342 19.47 23.65 19.67
C GLY A 342 20.29 22.67 20.53
N VAL A 343 21.41 22.19 20.00
CA VAL A 343 22.42 21.36 20.67
C VAL A 343 23.79 21.71 20.11
N ASP A 344 24.84 21.39 20.85
CA ASP A 344 26.20 21.51 20.32
C ASP A 344 26.41 20.61 19.11
N PHE A 345 27.12 21.14 18.11
CA PHE A 345 27.56 20.37 16.96
C PHE A 345 28.33 19.12 17.43
N ASN A 346 27.88 17.94 17.00
CA ASN A 346 28.51 16.68 17.36
C ASN A 346 28.27 15.63 16.27
N LYS A 347 29.31 15.40 15.45
CA LYS A 347 29.25 14.44 14.34
C LYS A 347 29.09 12.99 14.79
N ASP A 348 29.65 12.60 15.93
CA ASP A 348 29.60 11.22 16.41
C ASP A 348 28.19 10.88 16.90
N LYS A 349 27.57 11.80 17.66
CA LYS A 349 26.15 11.67 18.03
C LYS A 349 25.24 11.69 16.80
N ALA A 350 25.53 12.53 15.81
CA ALA A 350 24.77 12.52 14.57
C ALA A 350 24.84 11.16 13.86
N TYR A 351 26.04 10.57 13.76
CA TYR A 351 26.24 9.22 13.22
C TYR A 351 25.41 8.19 13.98
N GLU A 352 25.49 8.15 15.31
CA GLU A 352 24.75 7.19 16.13
C GLU A 352 23.23 7.24 15.88
N TRP A 353 22.67 8.44 15.73
CA TRP A 353 21.25 8.62 15.46
C TRP A 353 20.86 8.25 14.03
N TYR A 354 21.70 8.57 13.04
CA TYR A 354 21.50 8.09 11.66
C TYR A 354 21.58 6.58 11.57
N GLU A 355 22.56 5.96 12.24
CA GLU A 355 22.72 4.50 12.28
C GLU A 355 21.50 3.81 12.89
N LYS A 356 21.00 4.31 14.03
CA LYS A 356 19.75 3.80 14.63
C LYS A 356 18.55 3.88 13.69
N ALA A 357 18.40 4.97 12.93
CA ALA A 357 17.31 5.11 11.96
C ALA A 357 17.51 4.19 10.74
N ALA A 358 18.73 4.09 10.22
CA ALA A 358 19.07 3.29 9.06
C ALA A 358 18.93 1.77 9.31
N LEU A 359 19.31 1.31 10.51
CA LEU A 359 19.13 -0.07 10.96
C LEU A 359 17.65 -0.47 11.09
N GLN A 360 16.75 0.51 11.28
CA GLN A 360 15.30 0.30 11.28
C GLN A 360 14.68 0.42 9.88
N GLY A 361 15.50 0.49 8.84
CA GLY A 361 15.04 0.51 7.46
C GLY A 361 14.82 1.91 6.89
N TYR A 362 15.00 3.00 7.63
CA TYR A 362 14.62 4.32 7.13
C TYR A 362 15.51 4.79 5.97
N ALA A 363 14.96 4.80 4.76
CA ALA A 363 15.70 5.03 3.53
C ALA A 363 16.48 6.37 3.49
N PRO A 364 15.96 7.52 4.00
CA PRO A 364 16.74 8.76 4.09
C PRO A 364 17.97 8.64 4.99
N ALA A 365 17.89 7.89 6.10
CA ALA A 365 19.03 7.65 6.98
C ALA A 365 20.06 6.72 6.33
N GLN A 366 19.60 5.68 5.65
CA GLN A 366 20.48 4.80 4.87
C GLN A 366 21.22 5.58 3.78
N HIS A 367 20.52 6.42 3.01
CA HIS A 367 21.16 7.30 2.04
C HIS A 367 22.22 8.21 2.69
N ARG A 368 21.89 8.81 3.84
CA ARG A 368 22.81 9.69 4.57
C ARG A 368 24.08 8.96 5.01
N LEU A 369 23.97 7.73 5.51
CA LEU A 369 25.14 6.91 5.83
C LEU A 369 25.97 6.59 4.59
N GLY A 370 25.31 6.32 3.45
CA GLY A 370 25.97 6.17 2.16
C GLY A 370 26.87 7.37 1.85
N GLU A 371 26.32 8.59 1.92
CA GLU A 371 27.07 9.83 1.71
C GLU A 371 28.22 10.01 2.69
N TRP A 372 28.01 9.64 3.96
CA TRP A 372 29.02 9.79 4.99
C TRP A 372 30.25 8.93 4.70
N PHE A 373 30.05 7.67 4.27
CA PHE A 373 31.13 6.79 3.87
C PHE A 373 31.82 7.19 2.55
N GLU A 374 31.22 8.07 1.74
CA GLU A 374 31.88 8.73 0.59
C GLU A 374 32.66 9.99 0.98
N SER A 375 32.38 10.55 2.15
CA SER A 375 32.89 11.85 2.61
C SER A 375 34.02 11.71 3.63
N ASP A 376 34.64 12.83 3.99
CA ASP A 376 35.67 12.87 5.05
C ASP A 376 35.08 12.98 6.48
N VAL A 377 33.76 12.84 6.63
CA VAL A 377 33.09 12.94 7.94
C VAL A 377 33.43 11.73 8.83
N VAL A 378 33.49 10.54 8.22
CA VAL A 378 33.91 9.26 8.82
C VAL A 378 35.04 8.66 7.99
N THR A 379 35.63 7.55 8.46
CA THR A 379 36.58 6.79 7.64
C THR A 379 35.88 6.33 6.35
N GLN A 380 36.35 6.82 5.21
CA GLN A 380 35.80 6.48 3.90
C GLN A 380 35.78 4.97 3.68
N ASP A 381 34.66 4.45 3.22
CA ASP A 381 34.45 3.03 2.96
C ASP A 381 33.45 2.88 1.81
N LYS A 382 33.98 2.70 0.59
CA LYS A 382 33.17 2.63 -0.63
C LYS A 382 32.22 1.43 -0.61
N GLU A 383 32.58 0.32 0.03
CA GLU A 383 31.74 -0.88 0.09
C GLU A 383 30.52 -0.62 0.97
N LYS A 384 30.73 -0.04 2.16
CA LYS A 384 29.63 0.34 3.05
C LYS A 384 28.75 1.43 2.44
N SER A 385 29.34 2.39 1.73
CA SER A 385 28.59 3.41 0.98
C SER A 385 27.58 2.75 0.03
N ILE A 386 28.05 1.82 -0.81
CA ILE A 386 27.22 1.09 -1.77
C ILE A 386 26.17 0.23 -1.05
N GLU A 387 26.51 -0.43 0.07
CA GLU A 387 25.56 -1.21 0.85
C GLU A 387 24.36 -0.37 1.30
N TRP A 388 24.65 0.79 1.89
CA TRP A 388 23.62 1.68 2.41
C TRP A 388 22.78 2.33 1.31
N TYR A 389 23.42 2.77 0.23
CA TYR A 389 22.69 3.27 -0.94
C TYR A 389 21.81 2.19 -1.56
N LYS A 390 22.28 0.95 -1.67
CA LYS A 390 21.48 -0.16 -2.18
C LYS A 390 20.22 -0.37 -1.33
N LYS A 391 20.35 -0.45 0.00
CA LYS A 391 19.19 -0.63 0.90
C LYS A 391 18.13 0.46 0.71
N ALA A 392 18.55 1.71 0.56
CA ALA A 392 17.64 2.82 0.29
C ALA A 392 17.05 2.78 -1.12
N ALA A 393 17.85 2.43 -2.13
CA ALA A 393 17.43 2.38 -3.52
C ALA A 393 16.38 1.28 -3.78
N LEU A 394 16.53 0.12 -3.12
CA LEU A 394 15.56 -0.98 -3.16
C LEU A 394 14.20 -0.59 -2.56
N GLN A 395 14.18 0.37 -1.64
CA GLN A 395 12.96 0.95 -1.07
C GLN A 395 12.37 2.09 -1.92
N GLY A 396 12.88 2.31 -3.15
CA GLY A 396 12.37 3.36 -4.02
C GLY A 396 13.05 4.73 -3.86
N TYR A 397 13.97 4.92 -2.89
CA TYR A 397 14.51 6.24 -2.59
C TYR A 397 15.31 6.82 -3.75
N VAL A 398 14.75 7.84 -4.38
CA VAL A 398 15.17 8.40 -5.67
C VAL A 398 16.65 8.77 -5.72
N ALA A 399 17.14 9.48 -4.70
CA ALA A 399 18.55 9.91 -4.66
C ALA A 399 19.50 8.70 -4.56
N SER A 400 19.10 7.64 -3.86
CA SER A 400 19.88 6.40 -3.80
C SER A 400 19.80 5.58 -5.09
N GLN A 401 18.65 5.55 -5.77
CA GLN A 401 18.54 4.93 -7.10
C GLN A 401 19.46 5.63 -8.11
N TYR A 402 19.51 6.96 -8.09
CA TYR A 402 20.44 7.74 -8.91
C TYR A 402 21.90 7.42 -8.57
N LYS A 403 22.25 7.38 -7.27
CA LYS A 403 23.59 6.99 -6.81
C LYS A 403 23.98 5.59 -7.28
N MET A 404 23.08 4.62 -7.17
CA MET A 404 23.28 3.27 -7.69
C MET A 404 23.55 3.25 -9.20
N GLY A 405 22.74 3.98 -9.98
CA GLY A 405 22.98 4.15 -11.41
C GLY A 405 24.36 4.72 -11.72
N LEU A 406 24.79 5.75 -10.99
CA LEU A 406 26.13 6.33 -11.13
C LEU A 406 27.22 5.30 -10.83
N PHE A 407 27.18 4.59 -9.69
CA PHE A 407 28.21 3.60 -9.35
C PHE A 407 28.39 2.56 -10.46
N ILE A 408 27.28 2.01 -10.95
CA ILE A 408 27.30 1.00 -12.01
C ILE A 408 27.81 1.59 -13.33
N TYR A 409 27.41 2.81 -13.67
CA TYR A 409 27.87 3.50 -14.87
C TYR A 409 29.38 3.76 -14.83
N TRP A 410 29.90 4.30 -13.73
CA TRP A 410 31.33 4.57 -13.55
C TRP A 410 32.15 3.28 -13.47
N MET A 411 31.60 2.22 -12.88
CA MET A 411 32.23 0.90 -12.86
C MET A 411 32.41 0.35 -14.28
N ARG A 412 31.40 0.49 -15.15
CA ARG A 412 31.46 0.04 -16.56
C ARG A 412 32.35 0.91 -17.43
N MET A 413 32.40 2.23 -17.20
CA MET A 413 33.14 3.16 -18.06
C MET A 413 34.66 3.11 -17.89
N ASN A 414 35.15 2.63 -16.75
CA ASN A 414 36.55 2.81 -16.43
C ASN A 414 37.48 1.69 -16.93
N ASP A 415 37.07 0.45 -17.22
CA ASP A 415 37.96 -0.73 -17.48
C ASP A 415 39.14 -0.88 -16.46
N ILE A 416 39.30 -0.01 -15.47
CA ILE A 416 40.43 0.12 -14.54
C ILE A 416 40.16 -0.71 -13.28
N PHE A 417 38.93 -1.18 -13.10
CA PHE A 417 38.61 -2.21 -12.12
C PHE A 417 39.13 -3.60 -12.53
N ASP A 418 39.58 -3.76 -13.78
CA ASP A 418 40.13 -5.02 -14.28
C ASP A 418 41.40 -5.48 -13.54
N ASN A 419 42.24 -4.60 -12.99
CA ASN A 419 43.42 -5.06 -12.23
C ASN A 419 43.10 -5.49 -10.78
N ILE A 420 41.91 -5.18 -10.27
CA ILE A 420 41.43 -5.68 -8.98
C ILE A 420 40.48 -6.88 -9.20
N PHE A 421 39.81 -6.96 -10.36
CA PHE A 421 38.73 -7.91 -10.63
C PHE A 421 39.00 -8.95 -11.76
N ASN A 422 40.10 -8.90 -12.52
CA ASN A 422 40.40 -9.89 -13.60
C ASN A 422 40.94 -11.24 -13.12
N ASN A 423 40.44 -11.75 -12.01
CA ASN A 423 40.34 -13.20 -11.90
C ASN A 423 38.87 -13.51 -11.84
N ILE A 424 38.39 -14.39 -12.73
CA ILE A 424 36.99 -14.80 -12.89
C ILE A 424 36.35 -15.37 -11.59
N ASN A 425 37.16 -15.54 -10.53
CA ASN A 425 36.74 -15.72 -9.13
C ASN A 425 36.27 -14.44 -8.40
N ALA A 426 36.40 -13.26 -9.01
CA ALA A 426 36.12 -11.95 -8.40
C ALA A 426 34.67 -11.51 -8.55
N ILE A 427 33.93 -12.03 -9.53
CA ILE A 427 32.44 -11.99 -9.49
C ILE A 427 31.94 -12.73 -8.23
N ASN A 428 32.68 -13.76 -7.78
CA ASN A 428 32.50 -14.45 -6.50
C ASN A 428 33.24 -13.81 -5.31
N HIS A 429 34.00 -12.71 -5.50
CA HIS A 429 34.72 -11.99 -4.44
C HIS A 429 34.18 -10.56 -4.23
N THR A 430 33.41 -9.97 -5.16
CA THR A 430 32.45 -8.89 -4.86
C THR A 430 31.39 -9.38 -3.88
N LEU A 431 31.12 -10.69 -3.88
CA LEU A 431 30.40 -11.44 -2.85
C LEU A 431 31.10 -11.46 -1.46
N LYS A 432 32.33 -10.93 -1.35
CA LYS A 432 33.06 -10.76 -0.08
C LYS A 432 32.98 -9.36 0.53
N CYS A 433 32.35 -8.41 -0.18
CA CYS A 433 31.93 -7.10 0.35
C CYS A 433 30.61 -7.20 1.14
N GLY A 434 30.01 -8.39 1.26
CA GLY A 434 28.72 -8.63 1.91
C GLY A 434 27.49 -8.09 1.15
N VAL A 435 27.67 -7.20 0.18
CA VAL A 435 26.59 -6.62 -0.63
C VAL A 435 26.35 -7.48 -1.88
N GLY A 436 25.57 -8.55 -1.75
CA GLY A 436 25.24 -9.42 -2.88
C GLY A 436 24.39 -8.68 -3.92
N PHE A 437 24.90 -8.50 -5.14
CA PHE A 437 24.15 -8.03 -6.31
C PHE A 437 23.76 -9.20 -7.21
N ASN A 438 22.53 -9.21 -7.73
CA ASN A 438 22.16 -10.14 -8.80
C ASN A 438 22.50 -9.53 -10.19
N GLU A 439 22.57 -10.36 -11.24
CA GLU A 439 22.93 -9.90 -12.60
C GLU A 439 22.04 -8.76 -13.11
N ASN A 440 20.75 -8.76 -12.73
CA ASN A 440 19.79 -7.73 -13.12
C ASN A 440 20.07 -6.38 -12.45
N GLU A 441 20.58 -6.37 -11.21
CA GLU A 441 20.88 -5.15 -10.46
C GLU A 441 22.14 -4.40 -10.95
N LEU A 442 22.93 -5.01 -11.83
CA LEU A 442 24.12 -4.39 -12.45
C LEU A 442 23.80 -3.59 -13.71
N ASN A 443 22.54 -3.16 -13.91
CA ASN A 443 22.12 -2.35 -15.04
C ASN A 443 21.92 -0.87 -14.65
N ALA A 444 22.86 -0.01 -15.04
CA ALA A 444 22.79 1.43 -14.74
C ALA A 444 21.55 2.11 -15.35
N LEU A 445 21.12 1.66 -16.54
CA LEU A 445 19.96 2.24 -17.23
C LEU A 445 18.68 2.03 -16.40
N GLU A 446 18.46 0.82 -15.88
CA GLU A 446 17.28 0.51 -15.07
C GLU A 446 17.22 1.37 -13.78
N TRP A 447 18.35 1.57 -13.11
CA TRP A 447 18.40 2.43 -11.92
C TRP A 447 18.14 3.89 -12.25
N PHE A 448 18.71 4.40 -13.34
CA PHE A 448 18.43 5.77 -13.79
C PHE A 448 16.98 5.92 -14.23
N GLU A 449 16.36 4.93 -14.89
CA GLU A 449 14.94 4.97 -15.24
C GLU A 449 14.04 5.01 -14.02
N LYS A 450 14.31 4.18 -12.99
CA LYS A 450 13.56 4.23 -11.73
C LYS A 450 13.61 5.63 -11.10
N ALA A 451 14.78 6.26 -11.04
CA ALA A 451 14.92 7.62 -10.51
C ALA A 451 14.30 8.68 -11.44
N ALA A 452 14.42 8.51 -12.76
CA ALA A 452 13.95 9.45 -13.77
C ALA A 452 12.42 9.48 -13.89
N ASN A 453 11.76 8.32 -13.75
CA ASN A 453 10.31 8.17 -13.68
C ASN A 453 9.73 8.92 -12.47
N GLN A 454 10.45 8.92 -11.35
CA GLN A 454 10.13 9.69 -10.14
C GLN A 454 10.53 11.18 -10.23
N GLY A 455 10.88 11.66 -11.42
CA GLY A 455 11.16 13.08 -11.67
C GLY A 455 12.59 13.54 -11.41
N HIS A 456 13.53 12.68 -11.03
CA HIS A 456 14.91 13.10 -10.74
C HIS A 456 15.60 13.67 -11.98
N ARG A 457 15.80 14.98 -12.00
CA ARG A 457 16.29 15.75 -13.14
C ARG A 457 17.59 15.21 -13.72
N GLU A 458 18.58 14.94 -12.89
CA GLU A 458 19.89 14.44 -13.33
C GLU A 458 19.79 12.98 -13.80
N ALA A 459 18.85 12.19 -13.28
CA ALA A 459 18.66 10.82 -13.73
C ALA A 459 17.99 10.82 -15.11
N GLN A 460 17.02 11.69 -15.35
CA GLN A 460 16.41 11.90 -16.67
C GLN A 460 17.48 12.25 -17.72
N TYR A 461 18.45 13.10 -17.36
CA TYR A 461 19.59 13.37 -18.23
C TYR A 461 20.46 12.14 -18.49
N MET A 462 20.86 11.41 -17.44
CA MET A 462 21.68 10.19 -17.59
C MET A 462 20.98 9.11 -18.41
N THR A 463 19.68 8.90 -18.20
CA THR A 463 18.84 8.00 -19.01
C THR A 463 18.84 8.43 -20.47
N GLY A 464 18.70 9.73 -20.75
CA GLY A 464 18.80 10.27 -22.10
C GLY A 464 20.17 10.02 -22.76
N LEU A 465 21.26 10.16 -22.01
CA LEU A 465 22.62 9.85 -22.49
C LEU A 465 22.76 8.36 -22.86
N LEU A 466 22.33 7.45 -21.99
CA LEU A 466 22.42 6.01 -22.23
C LEU A 466 21.57 5.55 -23.43
N TYR A 467 20.36 6.10 -23.59
CA TYR A 467 19.56 5.82 -24.78
C TYR A 467 20.19 6.36 -26.07
N LYS A 468 20.85 7.52 -25.99
CA LYS A 468 21.61 8.08 -27.11
C LYS A 468 22.80 7.18 -27.47
N GLU A 469 23.55 6.67 -26.50
CA GLU A 469 24.64 5.70 -26.69
C GLU A 469 24.12 4.41 -27.36
N ASN A 470 22.96 3.93 -26.91
CA ASN A 470 22.24 2.79 -27.49
C ASN A 470 21.54 3.10 -28.82
N LYS A 471 21.80 4.27 -29.42
CA LYS A 471 21.27 4.71 -30.72
C LYS A 471 19.73 4.82 -30.77
N ASN A 472 19.07 4.95 -29.62
CA ASN A 472 17.63 5.20 -29.51
C ASN A 472 17.35 6.69 -29.33
N ALA A 473 17.37 7.44 -30.44
CA ALA A 473 17.17 8.90 -30.39
C ALA A 473 15.78 9.31 -29.89
N SER A 474 14.74 8.52 -30.12
CA SER A 474 13.38 8.86 -29.70
C SER A 474 13.27 8.94 -28.17
N LEU A 475 13.71 7.88 -27.47
CA LEU A 475 13.74 7.87 -26.00
C LEU A 475 14.77 8.84 -25.43
N ALA A 476 15.92 9.01 -26.09
CA ALA A 476 16.89 10.02 -25.67
C ALA A 476 16.29 11.43 -25.67
N ILE A 477 15.59 11.81 -26.75
CA ILE A 477 14.91 13.11 -26.86
C ILE A 477 13.83 13.25 -25.78
N SER A 478 12.98 12.23 -25.58
CA SER A 478 11.89 12.33 -24.60
C SER A 478 12.43 12.60 -23.19
N TRP A 479 13.49 11.91 -22.78
CA TRP A 479 14.13 12.10 -21.49
C TRP A 479 14.85 13.43 -21.37
N PHE A 480 15.60 13.86 -22.40
CA PHE A 480 16.20 15.20 -22.37
C PHE A 480 15.16 16.31 -22.30
N VAL A 481 14.00 16.17 -22.96
CA VAL A 481 12.92 17.15 -22.88
C VAL A 481 12.34 17.21 -21.46
N GLN A 482 12.14 16.08 -20.79
CA GLN A 482 11.69 16.06 -19.40
C GLN A 482 12.68 16.77 -18.47
N ALA A 483 13.97 16.47 -18.58
CA ALA A 483 15.01 17.15 -17.80
C ALA A 483 15.07 18.66 -18.13
N ALA A 484 14.93 19.03 -19.40
CA ALA A 484 14.96 20.42 -19.84
C ALA A 484 13.76 21.23 -19.33
N LYS A 485 12.58 20.62 -19.12
CA LYS A 485 11.44 21.28 -18.45
C LYS A 485 11.76 21.66 -17.01
N GLN A 486 12.71 20.96 -16.39
CA GLN A 486 13.26 21.26 -15.05
C GLN A 486 14.55 22.10 -15.12
N GLU A 487 14.72 22.86 -16.20
CA GLU A 487 15.84 23.76 -16.46
C GLU A 487 17.22 23.07 -16.55
N HIS A 488 17.27 21.76 -16.84
CA HIS A 488 18.54 21.04 -16.99
C HIS A 488 19.31 21.52 -18.23
N VAL A 489 20.41 22.22 -17.99
CA VAL A 489 21.15 22.98 -19.00
C VAL A 489 21.82 22.07 -20.04
N GLU A 490 22.45 21.00 -19.59
CA GLU A 490 23.14 20.03 -20.44
C GLU A 490 22.14 19.27 -21.33
N SER A 491 20.93 19.01 -20.84
CA SER A 491 19.86 18.36 -21.64
C SER A 491 19.41 19.27 -22.78
N MET A 492 19.21 20.57 -22.51
CA MET A 492 18.92 21.56 -23.55
C MET A 492 20.03 21.59 -24.61
N TYR A 493 21.30 21.55 -24.18
CA TYR A 493 22.42 21.50 -25.12
C TYR A 493 22.44 20.21 -25.95
N GLN A 494 22.21 19.04 -25.33
CA GLN A 494 22.13 17.76 -26.05
C GLN A 494 20.99 17.75 -27.09
N LEU A 495 19.82 18.31 -26.77
CA LEU A 495 18.72 18.47 -27.73
C LEU A 495 19.14 19.35 -28.91
N GLY A 496 19.85 20.44 -28.64
CA GLY A 496 20.43 21.30 -29.67
C GLY A 496 21.35 20.52 -30.64
N LEU A 497 22.23 19.67 -30.10
CA LEU A 497 23.14 18.82 -30.87
C LEU A 497 22.39 17.77 -31.71
N ILE A 498 21.33 17.17 -31.16
CA ILE A 498 20.53 16.17 -31.87
C ILE A 498 19.85 16.77 -33.10
N TYR A 499 19.19 17.92 -32.95
CA TYR A 499 18.53 18.58 -34.08
C TYR A 499 19.50 19.27 -35.04
N GLU A 500 20.71 19.65 -34.60
CA GLU A 500 21.75 20.21 -35.50
C GLU A 500 22.26 19.15 -36.46
N ASN A 501 22.62 17.97 -35.93
CA ASN A 501 23.32 16.94 -36.68
C ASN A 501 22.38 15.91 -37.30
N GLY A 502 21.15 15.77 -36.78
CA GLY A 502 20.20 14.76 -37.23
C GLY A 502 20.60 13.34 -36.82
N TYR A 503 20.92 13.15 -35.53
CA TYR A 503 21.39 11.86 -35.03
C TYR A 503 20.32 10.76 -35.11
N TYR A 504 20.74 9.55 -35.48
CA TYR A 504 19.96 8.30 -35.45
C TYR A 504 18.54 8.39 -36.04
N GLY A 505 18.41 8.99 -37.23
CA GLY A 505 17.13 9.06 -37.96
C GLY A 505 16.27 10.28 -37.64
N VAL A 506 16.70 11.15 -36.74
CA VAL A 506 16.06 12.45 -36.50
C VAL A 506 16.39 13.40 -37.64
N LEU A 507 15.38 14.02 -38.26
CA LEU A 507 15.61 15.04 -39.28
C LEU A 507 16.29 16.27 -38.69
N GLN A 508 17.30 16.78 -39.41
CA GLN A 508 17.95 18.04 -39.05
C GLN A 508 16.93 19.17 -39.00
N ASN A 509 16.96 19.94 -37.91
CA ASN A 509 16.11 21.09 -37.72
C ASN A 509 16.91 22.24 -37.08
N LYS A 510 17.54 23.05 -37.93
CA LYS A 510 18.38 24.19 -37.51
C LYS A 510 17.63 25.21 -36.66
N SER A 511 16.33 25.41 -36.92
CA SER A 511 15.50 26.34 -36.14
C SER A 511 15.29 25.83 -34.72
N LEU A 512 14.90 24.57 -34.57
CA LEU A 512 14.67 23.94 -33.27
C LEU A 512 15.98 23.78 -32.49
N SER A 513 17.06 23.38 -33.16
CA SER A 513 18.41 23.34 -32.59
C SER A 513 18.82 24.69 -32.01
N ARG A 514 18.64 25.77 -32.77
CA ARG A 514 18.95 27.14 -32.32
C ARG A 514 18.10 27.56 -31.12
N ARG A 515 16.82 27.15 -31.04
CA ARG A 515 15.98 27.41 -29.86
C ARG A 515 16.54 26.74 -28.61
N TRP A 516 16.88 25.45 -28.71
CA TRP A 516 17.46 24.71 -27.59
C TRP A 516 18.81 25.27 -27.14
N TYR A 517 19.68 25.65 -28.07
CA TYR A 517 20.93 26.32 -27.71
C TYR A 517 20.71 27.69 -27.05
N LYS A 518 19.72 28.47 -27.50
CA LYS A 518 19.39 29.75 -26.84
C LYS A 518 18.90 29.52 -25.41
N SER A 519 18.07 28.51 -25.18
CA SER A 519 17.65 28.13 -23.83
C SER A 519 18.85 27.73 -22.96
N ALA A 520 19.73 26.84 -23.42
CA ALA A 520 20.94 26.47 -22.68
C ALA A 520 21.88 27.68 -22.43
N ALA A 521 22.02 28.58 -23.41
CA ALA A 521 22.85 29.77 -23.30
C ALA A 521 22.31 30.77 -22.27
N LYS A 522 20.98 30.90 -22.14
CA LYS A 522 20.31 31.72 -21.11
C LYS A 522 20.75 31.31 -19.70
N TYR A 523 20.91 30.00 -19.47
CA TYR A 523 21.38 29.44 -18.19
C TYR A 523 22.91 29.26 -18.13
N GLY A 524 23.67 29.92 -18.99
CA GLY A 524 25.13 30.03 -18.84
C GLY A 524 25.96 29.00 -19.61
N HIS A 525 25.37 28.08 -20.38
CA HIS A 525 26.14 27.04 -21.08
C HIS A 525 27.13 27.62 -22.10
N LYS A 526 28.43 27.44 -21.86
CA LYS A 526 29.53 28.09 -22.63
C LYS A 526 29.49 27.73 -24.11
N GLU A 527 29.36 26.45 -24.45
CA GLU A 527 29.34 26.01 -25.86
C GLU A 527 28.04 26.40 -26.57
N ALA A 528 26.93 26.52 -25.83
CA ALA A 528 25.66 26.94 -26.42
C ALA A 528 25.67 28.45 -26.75
N LYS A 529 26.32 29.27 -25.90
CA LYS A 529 26.59 30.68 -26.17
C LYS A 529 27.40 30.86 -27.47
N LYS A 530 28.46 30.07 -27.65
CA LYS A 530 29.24 30.05 -28.91
C LYS A 530 28.37 29.66 -30.11
N LYS A 531 27.59 28.58 -29.99
CA LYS A 531 26.71 28.08 -31.06
C LYS A 531 25.58 29.05 -31.45
N THR A 532 25.18 29.96 -30.56
CA THR A 532 24.11 30.94 -30.82
C THR A 532 24.63 32.32 -31.25
N GLY A 533 25.93 32.56 -31.17
CA GLY A 533 26.53 33.87 -31.42
C GLY A 533 26.28 34.88 -30.29
N ILE A 534 25.76 34.46 -29.14
CA ILE A 534 25.59 35.31 -27.95
C ILE A 534 26.92 35.30 -27.18
N LEU A 535 27.90 36.05 -27.68
CA LEU A 535 29.08 36.44 -26.92
C LEU A 535 28.76 37.74 -26.19
N GLY A 536 28.34 37.61 -24.93
CA GLY A 536 28.35 38.67 -23.91
C GLY A 536 27.84 40.04 -24.33
N ILE A 537 26.52 40.24 -24.34
CA ILE A 537 25.90 41.51 -23.93
C ILE A 537 24.65 41.17 -23.12
N LEU A 538 24.49 41.82 -21.97
CA LEU A 538 23.45 41.75 -20.93
C LEU A 538 23.88 41.04 -19.63
N ASP A 539 24.92 41.57 -19.00
CA ASP A 539 24.73 42.15 -17.67
C ASP A 539 24.21 43.58 -17.88
N LEU A 540 22.93 43.81 -17.54
CA LEU A 540 22.34 45.08 -17.07
C LEU A 540 20.87 44.85 -16.73
#